data_AF-A0A352N9U8-F1
#
_entry.id   AF-A0A352N9U8-F1
#
_cell.length_a   1.000
_cell.length_b   1.000
_cell.length_c   1.000
_cell.angle_alpha   90.00
_cell.angle_beta   90.00
_cell.angle_gamma   90.00
#
_symmetry.space_group_name_H-M   'P 1'
#
loop_
_entity.id
_entity.type
_entity.pdbx_description
1 polymer ?
#
loop_
_entity_poly.entity_id
_entity_poly.type
_entity_poly.pdbx_seq_one_letter_code
_entity_poly.pdbx_strand_id
1 'polypeptide(L)'
;MKIILSLILLVLIQASLLSRDITTLSGTTYKDAKVFDSNAAELIISYQDKTDPKLTIMKPIPFTDLPDDIKKEFKYDPAKAEAFEKARKDQIARDAREKTKEKAKTEEKKTKESYGEGKFLEKPAIQYEKKPIGPNQIGGGTAPGEKEGAAEGKAMERQAGKTNYAPGEKELNKEGDAIKQEAETGGKAPGEK
;
A
#
# COMPACT_ATOMS: atom_id res chain seq x y z
N MET A 1 -13.29 52.62 -19.29
CA MET A 1 -12.59 51.80 -18.27
C MET A 1 -12.69 50.29 -18.48
N LYS A 2 -13.80 49.74 -19.00
CA LYS A 2 -13.96 48.27 -19.22
C LYS A 2 -12.94 47.66 -20.20
N ILE A 3 -12.50 48.40 -21.22
CA ILE A 3 -11.53 47.91 -22.23
C ILE A 3 -10.12 47.76 -21.64
N ILE A 4 -9.71 48.63 -20.71
CA ILE A 4 -8.40 48.58 -20.06
C ILE A 4 -8.30 47.35 -19.14
N LEU A 5 -9.40 47.03 -18.44
CA LEU A 5 -9.45 45.85 -17.56
C LEU A 5 -9.37 44.53 -18.35
N SER A 6 -10.02 44.44 -19.52
CA SER A 6 -9.89 43.28 -20.41
C SER A 6 -8.47 43.13 -21.00
N LEU A 7 -7.77 44.22 -21.28
CA LEU A 7 -6.40 44.17 -21.81
C LEU A 7 -5.40 43.66 -20.75
N ILE A 8 -5.56 44.07 -19.48
CA ILE A 8 -4.71 43.61 -18.37
C ILE A 8 -4.93 42.12 -18.07
N LEU A 9 -6.18 41.64 -18.16
CA LEU A 9 -6.50 40.23 -17.93
C LEU A 9 -5.91 39.31 -19.03
N LEU A 10 -5.85 39.78 -20.28
CA LEU A 10 -5.29 39.02 -21.40
C LEU A 10 -3.77 38.83 -21.31
N VAL A 11 -3.05 39.81 -20.75
CA VAL A 11 -1.58 39.74 -20.56
C VAL A 11 -1.19 38.76 -19.45
N LEU A 12 -2.04 38.58 -18.44
CA LEU A 12 -1.78 37.65 -17.33
C LEU A 12 -1.90 36.17 -17.72
N ILE A 13 -2.63 35.83 -18.79
CA ILE A 13 -2.86 34.44 -19.22
C ILE A 13 -1.66 33.86 -20.01
N GLN A 14 -0.81 34.70 -20.60
CA GLN A 14 0.29 34.24 -21.48
C GLN A 14 1.47 33.62 -20.71
N ALA A 15 1.64 33.93 -19.41
CA ALA A 15 2.78 33.46 -18.62
C ALA A 15 2.67 31.98 -18.18
N SER A 16 1.45 31.42 -18.12
CA SER A 16 1.21 30.04 -17.66
C SER A 16 1.40 28.97 -18.75
N LEU A 17 1.68 29.35 -19.99
CA LEU A 17 1.86 28.41 -21.11
C LEU A 17 3.33 28.08 -21.44
N LEU A 18 4.29 28.71 -20.77
CA LEU A 18 5.71 28.49 -21.02
C LEU A 18 6.17 27.20 -20.34
N SER A 19 6.35 26.15 -21.14
CA SER A 19 7.14 24.98 -20.73
C SER A 19 8.58 25.42 -20.51
N ARG A 20 9.18 25.01 -19.39
CA ARG A 20 10.57 25.30 -19.06
C ARG A 20 11.21 24.10 -18.37
N ASP A 21 12.53 24.05 -18.41
CA ASP A 21 13.26 23.05 -17.65
C ASP A 21 13.32 23.47 -16.18
N ILE A 22 12.95 22.55 -15.29
CA ILE A 22 12.97 22.76 -13.84
C ILE A 22 13.96 21.78 -13.23
N THR A 23 15.03 22.31 -12.63
CA THR A 23 16.02 21.52 -11.90
C THR A 23 15.80 21.70 -10.40
N THR A 24 15.62 20.59 -9.70
CA THR A 24 15.50 20.53 -8.24
C THR A 24 16.86 20.59 -7.57
N LEU A 25 16.89 20.91 -6.28
CA LEU A 25 18.12 20.92 -5.47
C LEU A 25 18.70 19.51 -5.33
N SER A 26 17.87 18.47 -5.36
CA SER A 26 18.29 17.07 -5.44
C SER A 26 18.96 16.67 -6.76
N GLY A 27 19.00 17.57 -7.76
CA GLY A 27 19.61 17.33 -9.07
C GLY A 27 18.66 16.72 -10.12
N THR A 28 17.40 16.45 -9.76
CA THR A 28 16.40 15.96 -10.73
C THR A 28 15.98 17.10 -11.64
N THR A 29 16.13 16.91 -12.96
CA THR A 29 15.72 17.88 -13.97
C THR A 29 14.50 17.37 -14.74
N TYR A 30 13.42 18.15 -14.68
CA TYR A 30 12.19 17.95 -15.41
C TYR A 30 12.22 18.81 -16.67
N LYS A 31 12.27 18.17 -17.84
CA LYS A 31 12.34 18.84 -19.13
C LYS A 31 10.96 19.24 -19.63
N ASP A 32 10.88 20.39 -20.29
CA ASP A 32 9.64 20.92 -20.87
C ASP A 32 8.46 20.91 -19.87
N ALA A 33 8.77 21.12 -18.59
CA ALA A 33 7.79 21.08 -17.52
C ALA A 33 6.89 22.30 -17.60
N LYS A 34 5.58 22.07 -17.55
CA LYS A 34 4.56 23.12 -17.42
C LYS A 34 4.06 23.14 -16.00
N VAL A 35 3.95 24.34 -15.42
CA VAL A 35 3.34 24.49 -14.11
C VAL A 35 1.84 24.34 -14.27
N PHE A 36 1.25 23.36 -13.58
CA PHE A 36 -0.17 23.09 -13.61
C PHE A 36 -0.89 23.83 -12.48
N ASP A 37 -0.37 23.71 -11.26
CA ASP A 37 -0.94 24.34 -10.06
C ASP A 37 0.15 24.52 -8.99
N SER A 38 -0.15 25.27 -7.94
CA SER A 38 0.73 25.46 -6.78
C SER A 38 -0.09 25.54 -5.50
N ASN A 39 0.36 24.84 -4.46
CA ASN A 39 -0.19 24.99 -3.12
C ASN A 39 0.84 25.67 -2.19
N ALA A 40 0.58 25.74 -0.89
CA ALA A 40 1.50 26.42 0.03
C ALA A 40 2.86 25.71 0.21
N ALA A 41 2.92 24.40 -0.02
CA ALA A 41 4.09 23.56 0.27
C ALA A 41 4.74 22.95 -0.99
N GLU A 42 4.02 22.81 -2.08
CA GLU A 42 4.43 22.08 -3.29
C GLU A 42 4.01 22.84 -4.57
N LEU A 43 4.86 22.74 -5.60
CA LEU A 43 4.59 23.13 -6.98
C LEU A 43 4.17 21.88 -7.77
N ILE A 44 3.02 21.92 -8.42
CA ILE A 44 2.53 20.80 -9.24
C ILE A 44 2.89 21.09 -10.69
N ILE A 45 3.75 20.25 -11.25
CA ILE A 45 4.18 20.33 -12.64
C ILE A 45 3.58 19.20 -13.47
N SER A 46 3.43 19.43 -14.76
CA SER A 46 3.13 18.41 -15.75
C SER A 46 4.27 18.34 -16.77
N TYR A 47 4.75 17.13 -17.07
CA TYR A 47 5.79 16.90 -18.09
C TYR A 47 5.49 15.59 -18.84
N GLN A 48 6.08 15.42 -20.03
CA GLN A 48 5.95 14.17 -20.79
C GLN A 48 6.97 13.14 -20.30
N ASP A 49 6.55 11.88 -20.20
CA ASP A 49 7.48 10.83 -19.83
C ASP A 49 8.55 10.62 -20.92
N LYS A 50 9.78 10.33 -20.50
CA LYS A 50 10.89 10.10 -21.45
C LYS A 50 10.73 8.79 -22.21
N THR A 51 10.07 7.81 -21.60
CA THR A 51 9.86 6.46 -22.16
C THR A 51 8.61 6.42 -23.03
N ASP A 52 7.55 7.13 -22.61
CA ASP A 52 6.31 7.26 -23.38
C ASP A 52 5.86 8.73 -23.51
N PRO A 53 6.16 9.40 -24.64
CA PRO A 53 5.81 10.81 -24.83
C PRO A 53 4.30 11.07 -24.96
N LYS A 54 3.47 10.02 -25.11
CA LYS A 54 2.00 10.17 -25.08
C LYS A 54 1.46 10.29 -23.65
N LEU A 55 2.25 9.87 -22.66
CA LEU A 55 1.87 9.93 -21.26
C LEU A 55 2.31 11.27 -20.65
N THR A 56 1.33 12.06 -20.17
CA THR A 56 1.60 13.26 -19.37
C THR A 56 1.59 12.90 -17.90
N ILE A 57 2.71 13.13 -17.21
CA ILE A 57 2.87 12.88 -15.78
C ILE A 57 2.66 14.18 -15.03
N MET A 58 1.78 14.14 -14.02
CA MET A 58 1.66 15.21 -13.02
C MET A 58 2.50 14.86 -11.79
N LYS A 59 3.40 15.76 -11.40
CA LYS A 59 4.30 15.55 -10.28
C LYS A 59 4.26 16.73 -9.32
N PRO A 60 3.87 16.53 -8.05
CA PRO A 60 4.11 17.52 -7.00
C PRO A 60 5.59 17.53 -6.62
N ILE A 61 6.17 18.72 -6.53
CA ILE A 61 7.55 18.97 -6.10
C ILE A 61 7.50 19.90 -4.89
N PRO A 62 8.04 19.50 -3.72
CA PRO A 62 8.10 20.39 -2.56
C PRO A 62 8.88 21.66 -2.86
N PHE A 63 8.37 22.82 -2.43
CA PHE A 63 9.08 24.09 -2.57
C PHE A 63 10.44 24.07 -1.88
N THR A 64 10.62 23.24 -0.84
CA THR A 64 11.92 23.06 -0.17
C THR A 64 13.00 22.46 -1.06
N ASP A 65 12.63 21.72 -2.12
CA ASP A 65 13.55 21.11 -3.10
C ASP A 65 13.66 21.93 -4.40
N LEU A 66 13.05 23.11 -4.45
CA LEU A 66 13.16 24.03 -5.58
C LEU A 66 14.26 25.07 -5.33
N PRO A 67 14.84 25.65 -6.39
CA PRO A 67 15.76 26.77 -6.29
C PRO A 67 15.04 28.06 -5.85
N ASP A 68 15.80 29.00 -5.28
CA ASP A 68 15.24 30.19 -4.62
C ASP A 68 14.59 31.19 -5.60
N ASP A 69 14.99 31.19 -6.86
CA ASP A 69 14.37 31.94 -7.94
C ASP A 69 12.92 31.49 -8.17
N ILE A 70 12.68 30.18 -8.27
CA ILE A 70 11.34 29.61 -8.42
C ILE A 70 10.52 29.86 -7.14
N LYS A 71 11.10 29.68 -5.94
CA LYS A 71 10.40 30.00 -4.69
C LYS A 71 9.90 31.45 -4.65
N LYS A 72 10.72 32.40 -5.11
CA LYS A 72 10.35 33.83 -5.17
C LYS A 72 9.27 34.09 -6.21
N GLU A 73 9.36 33.48 -7.39
CA GLU A 73 8.35 33.59 -8.45
C GLU A 73 6.95 33.20 -7.94
N PHE A 74 6.87 32.10 -7.19
CA PHE A 74 5.62 31.58 -6.64
C PHE A 74 5.27 32.12 -5.24
N LYS A 75 6.03 33.10 -4.72
CA LYS A 75 5.80 33.73 -3.41
C LYS A 75 5.70 32.72 -2.26
N TYR A 76 6.61 31.75 -2.25
CA TYR A 76 6.69 30.73 -1.21
C TYR A 76 6.81 31.37 0.18
N ASP A 77 5.94 30.94 1.10
CA ASP A 77 5.91 31.36 2.49
C ASP A 77 6.14 30.12 3.39
N PRO A 78 7.31 30.00 4.03
CA PRO A 78 7.65 28.80 4.80
C PRO A 78 6.71 28.59 5.99
N ALA A 79 6.18 29.65 6.60
CA ALA A 79 5.26 29.52 7.73
C ALA A 79 3.90 28.94 7.28
N LYS A 80 3.42 29.35 6.10
CA LYS A 80 2.19 28.78 5.51
C LYS A 80 2.41 27.34 5.04
N ALA A 81 3.57 27.04 4.47
CA ALA A 81 3.93 25.70 4.05
C ALA A 81 3.94 24.72 5.21
N GLU A 82 4.55 25.10 6.34
CA GLU A 82 4.60 24.28 7.55
C GLU A 82 3.19 24.06 8.13
N ALA A 83 2.37 25.11 8.20
CA ALA A 83 0.99 25.00 8.67
C ALA A 83 0.15 24.06 7.77
N PHE A 84 0.34 24.15 6.45
CA PHE A 84 -0.34 23.29 5.48
C PHE A 84 0.08 21.82 5.65
N GLU A 85 1.38 21.55 5.74
CA GLU A 85 1.90 20.20 5.93
C GLU A 85 1.43 19.57 7.25
N LYS A 86 1.40 20.37 8.33
CA LYS A 86 0.86 19.91 9.62
C LYS A 86 -0.63 19.55 9.51
N ALA A 87 -1.44 20.43 8.91
CA ALA A 87 -2.87 20.18 8.73
C ALA A 87 -3.14 18.92 7.87
N ARG A 88 -2.36 18.74 6.80
CA ARG A 88 -2.41 17.57 5.92
C ARG A 88 -2.06 16.27 6.66
N LYS A 89 -0.99 16.28 7.46
CA LYS A 89 -0.62 15.10 8.29
C LYS A 89 -1.70 14.75 9.31
N ASP A 90 -2.28 15.76 9.97
CA ASP A 90 -3.38 15.57 10.92
C ASP A 90 -4.65 15.03 10.25
N GLN A 91 -4.91 15.41 8.99
CA GLN A 91 -6.01 14.86 8.20
C GLN A 91 -5.76 13.39 7.84
N ILE A 92 -4.59 13.06 7.29
CA ILE A 92 -4.23 11.69 6.94
C ILE A 92 -4.32 10.76 8.17
N ALA A 93 -3.86 11.22 9.34
CA ALA A 93 -3.94 10.46 10.57
C ALA A 93 -5.39 10.23 11.03
N ARG A 94 -6.29 11.20 10.83
CA ARG A 94 -7.73 11.04 11.10
C ARG A 94 -8.37 10.04 10.14
N ASP A 95 -8.14 10.19 8.85
CA ASP A 95 -8.69 9.30 7.82
C ASP A 95 -8.23 7.85 8.02
N ALA A 96 -6.97 7.65 8.41
CA ALA A 96 -6.45 6.32 8.74
C ALA A 96 -7.19 5.69 9.93
N ARG A 97 -7.44 6.47 10.99
CA ARG A 97 -8.18 5.99 12.17
C ARG A 97 -9.64 5.65 11.84
N GLU A 98 -10.29 6.44 11.00
CA GLU A 98 -11.67 6.17 10.58
C GLU A 98 -11.78 4.92 9.72
N LYS A 99 -10.90 4.75 8.72
CA LYS A 99 -10.85 3.53 7.90
C LYS A 99 -10.63 2.27 8.73
N THR A 100 -9.82 2.35 9.79
CA THR A 100 -9.58 1.19 10.68
C THR A 100 -10.84 0.84 11.47
N LYS A 101 -11.59 1.85 11.95
CA LYS A 101 -12.87 1.64 12.67
C LYS A 101 -13.95 1.08 11.76
N GLU A 102 -14.01 1.51 10.50
CA GLU A 102 -14.97 0.98 9.52
C GLU A 102 -14.69 -0.49 9.18
N LYS A 103 -13.42 -0.87 9.00
CA LYS A 103 -13.03 -2.27 8.80
C LYS A 103 -13.43 -3.14 9.99
N ALA A 104 -13.14 -2.70 11.22
CA ALA A 104 -13.52 -3.44 12.43
C ALA A 104 -15.05 -3.64 12.55
N LYS A 105 -15.84 -2.60 12.26
CA LYS A 105 -17.32 -2.70 12.26
C LYS A 105 -17.86 -3.63 11.17
N THR A 106 -17.20 -3.68 10.02
CA THR A 106 -17.58 -4.55 8.91
C THR A 106 -17.29 -6.02 9.23
N GLU A 107 -16.16 -6.30 9.88
CA GLU A 107 -15.80 -7.66 10.33
C GLU A 107 -16.74 -8.16 11.44
N GLU A 108 -17.12 -7.29 12.38
CA GLU A 108 -18.06 -7.64 13.45
C GLU A 108 -19.48 -7.94 12.93
N LYS A 109 -19.92 -7.26 11.86
CA LYS A 109 -21.20 -7.58 11.19
C LYS A 109 -21.16 -8.92 10.47
N LYS A 110 -20.07 -9.22 9.74
CA LYS A 110 -19.92 -10.52 9.06
C LYS A 110 -19.87 -11.69 10.03
N THR A 111 -19.26 -11.52 11.21
CA THR A 111 -19.25 -12.57 12.24
C THR A 111 -20.65 -12.79 12.85
N LYS A 112 -21.46 -11.74 13.03
CA LYS A 112 -22.83 -11.89 13.56
C LYS A 112 -23.80 -12.49 12.55
N GLU A 113 -23.67 -12.19 11.26
CA GLU A 113 -24.49 -12.83 10.20
C GLU A 113 -24.11 -14.30 9.97
N SER A 114 -22.84 -14.68 10.12
CA SER A 114 -22.40 -16.08 10.01
C SER A 114 -22.90 -16.99 11.15
N TYR A 115 -23.29 -16.45 12.30
CA TYR A 115 -23.85 -17.22 13.43
C TYR A 115 -25.40 -17.22 13.48
N GLY A 116 -26.07 -16.45 12.60
CA GLY A 116 -27.53 -16.26 12.62
C GLY A 116 -28.36 -17.26 11.82
N GLU A 117 -27.79 -17.96 10.84
CA GLU A 117 -28.55 -18.88 9.94
C GLU A 117 -27.99 -20.31 9.89
N GLY A 118 -27.28 -20.72 10.94
CA GLY A 118 -27.02 -22.13 11.17
C GLY A 118 -28.31 -22.85 11.53
N LYS A 119 -29.07 -23.30 10.52
CA LYS A 119 -29.98 -24.45 10.68
C LYS A 119 -29.14 -25.55 11.31
N PHE A 120 -29.37 -25.77 12.60
CA PHE A 120 -28.86 -26.91 13.34
C PHE A 120 -29.42 -28.14 12.63
N LEU A 121 -28.68 -28.68 11.67
CA LEU A 121 -28.90 -30.03 11.19
C LEU A 121 -28.65 -30.90 12.42
N GLU A 122 -29.74 -31.26 13.11
CA GLU A 122 -29.77 -32.37 14.06
C GLU A 122 -29.20 -33.57 13.31
N LYS A 123 -27.91 -33.80 13.47
CA LYS A 123 -27.31 -35.05 13.04
C LYS A 123 -28.05 -36.15 13.81
N PRO A 124 -28.58 -37.18 13.13
CA PRO A 124 -29.26 -38.26 13.81
C PRO A 124 -28.32 -38.84 14.85
N ALA A 125 -28.82 -39.02 16.06
CA ALA A 125 -28.08 -39.62 17.16
C ALA A 125 -27.55 -40.99 16.73
N ILE A 126 -26.26 -41.04 16.37
CA ILE A 126 -25.56 -42.30 16.19
C ILE A 126 -25.45 -42.88 17.60
N GLN A 127 -26.25 -43.92 17.88
CA GLN A 127 -26.08 -44.70 19.09
C GLN A 127 -24.72 -45.39 19.01
N TYR A 128 -23.73 -44.82 19.67
CA TYR A 128 -22.45 -45.49 19.88
C TYR A 128 -22.68 -46.59 20.91
N GLU A 129 -22.74 -47.84 20.45
CA GLU A 129 -22.57 -49.00 21.32
C GLU A 129 -21.19 -48.88 21.99
N LYS A 130 -21.20 -48.56 23.29
CA LYS A 130 -20.02 -48.64 24.16
C LYS A 130 -19.57 -50.09 24.23
N LYS A 131 -18.66 -50.50 23.34
CA LYS A 131 -17.84 -51.69 23.61
C LYS A 131 -16.92 -51.38 24.81
N PRO A 132 -16.90 -52.21 25.86
CA PRO A 132 -16.00 -52.00 26.98
C PRO A 132 -14.55 -52.13 26.51
N ILE A 133 -13.78 -51.05 26.69
CA ILE A 133 -12.34 -51.03 26.45
C ILE A 133 -11.70 -51.86 27.58
N GLY A 134 -11.04 -52.96 27.21
CA GLY A 134 -10.34 -53.83 28.16
C GLY A 134 -9.14 -53.12 28.82
N PRO A 135 -8.75 -53.53 30.05
CA PRO A 135 -7.78 -52.82 30.88
C PRO A 135 -6.34 -52.75 30.32
N ASN A 136 -6.05 -53.39 29.18
CA ASN A 136 -4.73 -53.40 28.54
C ASN A 136 -4.58 -52.46 27.32
N GLN A 137 -5.55 -51.57 27.04
CA GLN A 137 -5.48 -50.63 25.92
C GLN A 137 -5.26 -49.16 26.31
N ILE A 138 -4.86 -48.89 27.56
CA ILE A 138 -4.31 -47.58 27.93
C ILE A 138 -2.82 -47.57 27.57
N GLY A 139 -2.55 -47.58 26.26
CA GLY A 139 -1.23 -47.25 25.76
C GLY A 139 -0.93 -45.80 26.11
N GLY A 140 0.11 -45.56 26.91
CA GLY A 140 0.62 -44.24 27.26
C GLY A 140 1.18 -43.50 26.03
N GLY A 141 0.28 -43.13 25.12
CA GLY A 141 0.54 -42.24 24.01
C GLY A 141 0.59 -40.81 24.52
N THR A 142 1.76 -40.34 24.92
CA THR A 142 2.11 -38.92 24.84
C THR A 142 1.70 -38.40 23.48
N ALA A 143 1.03 -37.24 23.43
CA ALA A 143 0.62 -36.62 22.18
C ALA A 143 1.87 -36.44 21.28
N PRO A 144 1.75 -36.65 19.95
CA PRO A 144 2.83 -36.32 19.02
C PRO A 144 3.23 -34.86 19.20
N GLY A 145 4.42 -34.62 19.76
CA GLY A 145 4.95 -33.28 20.09
C GLY A 145 5.41 -33.07 21.53
N GLU A 146 5.07 -33.95 22.49
CA GLU A 146 5.41 -33.71 23.91
C GLU A 146 6.80 -34.19 24.33
N LYS A 147 7.47 -35.09 23.58
CA LYS A 147 8.72 -35.70 24.04
C LYS A 147 10.01 -34.97 23.62
N GLU A 148 9.96 -34.01 22.71
CA GLU A 148 11.17 -33.38 22.15
C GLU A 148 11.17 -31.85 22.19
N GLY A 149 10.22 -31.22 22.88
CA GLY A 149 9.98 -29.76 22.83
C GLY A 149 11.18 -28.86 23.16
N ALA A 150 12.14 -29.31 23.96
CA ALA A 150 13.33 -28.51 24.29
C ALA A 150 14.49 -28.68 23.28
N ALA A 151 14.60 -29.85 22.63
CA ALA A 151 15.68 -30.15 21.70
C ALA A 151 15.31 -29.76 20.26
N GLU A 152 14.08 -30.07 19.83
CA GLU A 152 13.54 -29.62 18.54
C GLU A 152 13.40 -28.09 18.50
N GLY A 153 12.97 -27.46 19.59
CA GLY A 153 12.86 -26.00 19.69
C GLY A 153 14.19 -25.29 19.40
N LYS A 154 15.30 -25.80 19.95
CA LYS A 154 16.65 -25.25 19.71
C LYS A 154 17.18 -25.53 18.30
N ALA A 155 16.78 -26.63 17.67
CA ALA A 155 17.14 -26.93 16.29
C ALA A 155 16.42 -25.99 15.32
N MET A 156 15.14 -25.71 15.56
CA MET A 156 14.34 -24.76 14.78
C MET A 156 14.85 -23.32 14.94
N GLU A 157 15.21 -22.88 16.15
CA GLU A 157 15.78 -21.55 16.40
C GLU A 157 17.11 -21.33 15.63
N ARG A 158 17.96 -22.37 15.55
CA ARG A 158 19.20 -22.33 14.74
C ARG A 158 18.95 -22.26 13.23
N GLN A 159 17.86 -22.82 12.73
CA GLN A 159 17.49 -22.73 11.31
C GLN A 159 16.87 -21.37 10.95
N ALA A 160 16.07 -20.79 11.86
CA ALA A 160 15.47 -19.47 11.67
C ALA A 160 16.54 -18.37 11.62
N GLY A 161 17.52 -18.40 12.54
CA GLY A 161 18.61 -17.41 12.59
C GLY A 161 19.55 -17.42 11.38
N LYS A 162 19.65 -18.52 10.63
CA LYS A 162 20.46 -18.60 9.41
C LYS A 162 19.76 -18.05 8.17
N THR A 163 18.43 -17.97 8.17
CA THR A 163 17.69 -17.58 6.96
C THR A 163 16.84 -16.32 7.11
N ASN A 164 16.74 -15.71 8.31
CA ASN A 164 15.86 -14.54 8.57
C ASN A 164 14.38 -14.76 8.21
N TYR A 165 13.95 -16.02 8.04
CA TYR A 165 12.57 -16.38 7.68
C TYR A 165 12.02 -17.36 8.73
N ALA A 166 10.73 -17.23 9.04
CA ALA A 166 10.06 -18.11 9.99
C ALA A 166 9.85 -19.52 9.39
N PRO A 167 9.89 -20.59 10.22
CA PRO A 167 9.56 -21.95 9.78
C PRO A 167 8.10 -21.98 9.27
N GLY A 168 7.90 -22.15 7.96
CA GLY A 168 6.59 -22.13 7.30
C GLY A 168 6.47 -21.15 6.13
N GLU A 169 7.32 -20.11 6.05
CA GLU A 169 7.27 -19.13 4.95
C GLU A 169 7.97 -19.61 3.65
N LYS A 170 8.81 -20.65 3.72
CA LYS A 170 9.63 -21.09 2.57
C LYS A 170 8.85 -21.76 1.45
N GLU A 171 7.67 -22.33 1.72
CA GLU A 171 6.94 -23.08 0.70
C GLU A 171 6.11 -22.16 -0.22
N LEU A 172 5.58 -21.04 0.29
CA LEU A 172 4.75 -20.12 -0.50
C LEU A 172 5.52 -19.38 -1.61
N ASN A 173 6.82 -19.08 -1.40
CA ASN A 173 7.59 -18.33 -2.39
C ASN A 173 8.09 -19.18 -3.56
N LYS A 174 8.36 -20.48 -3.37
CA LYS A 174 8.81 -21.33 -4.49
C LYS A 174 7.70 -21.59 -5.50
N GLU A 175 6.46 -21.76 -5.03
CA GLU A 175 5.30 -21.90 -5.89
C GLU A 175 4.99 -20.56 -6.61
N GLY A 176 5.08 -19.43 -5.89
CA GLY A 176 4.91 -18.10 -6.48
C GLY A 176 5.97 -17.76 -7.54
N ASP A 177 7.24 -18.09 -7.29
CA ASP A 177 8.34 -17.84 -8.22
C ASP A 177 8.26 -18.73 -9.47
N ALA A 178 7.77 -19.97 -9.34
CA ALA A 178 7.52 -20.86 -10.48
C ALA A 178 6.38 -20.36 -11.37
N ILE A 179 5.27 -19.90 -10.78
CA ILE A 179 4.15 -19.28 -11.51
C ILE A 179 4.61 -18.01 -12.24
N LYS A 180 5.50 -17.22 -11.62
CA LYS A 180 6.06 -16.02 -12.23
C LYS A 180 7.00 -16.34 -13.40
N GLN A 181 7.83 -17.38 -13.28
CA GLN A 181 8.68 -17.84 -14.40
C GLN A 181 7.87 -18.42 -15.56
N GLU A 182 6.79 -19.15 -15.30
CA GLU A 182 5.86 -19.63 -16.35
C GLU A 182 5.15 -18.47 -17.06
N ALA A 183 4.75 -17.42 -16.32
CA ALA A 183 4.16 -16.22 -16.90
C ALA A 183 5.15 -15.44 -17.78
N GLU A 184 6.42 -15.36 -17.38
CA GLU A 184 7.47 -14.65 -18.12
C GLU A 184 7.95 -15.40 -19.38
N THR A 185 7.82 -16.73 -19.43
CA THR A 185 8.27 -17.54 -20.58
C THR A 185 7.16 -17.93 -21.56
N GLY A 186 5.87 -17.80 -21.18
CA GLY A 186 4.76 -18.35 -21.96
C GLY A 186 3.57 -17.44 -22.24
N GLY A 187 3.46 -16.24 -21.66
CA GLY A 187 2.53 -15.20 -22.09
C GLY A 187 1.07 -15.62 -22.34
N LYS A 188 0.53 -16.59 -21.60
CA LYS A 188 -0.91 -16.90 -21.57
C LYS A 188 -1.34 -17.15 -20.14
N ALA A 189 -2.35 -16.40 -19.70
CA ALA A 189 -2.93 -16.58 -18.37
C ALA A 189 -3.70 -17.92 -18.29
N PRO A 190 -3.74 -18.57 -17.11
CA PRO A 190 -4.54 -19.78 -16.92
C PRO A 190 -6.03 -19.49 -17.16
N GLY A 191 -6.57 -19.96 -18.29
CA GLY A 191 -7.98 -19.78 -18.66
C GLY A 191 -8.24 -19.25 -20.08
N GLU A 192 -7.23 -18.78 -20.81
CA GLU A 192 -7.38 -18.44 -22.23
C GLU A 192 -7.24 -19.70 -23.09
N LYS A 193 -8.36 -20.23 -23.59
CA LYS A 193 -8.39 -21.20 -24.68
C LYS A 193 -8.18 -20.51 -26.01
#